data_AF-A0A356R7K6-F1
#
_entry.id   AF-A0A356R7K6-F1
#
_cell.length_a   1.000
_cell.length_b   1.000
_cell.length_c   1.000
_cell.angle_alpha   90.00
_cell.angle_beta   90.00
_cell.angle_gamma   90.00
#
_symmetry.space_group_name_H-M   'P 1'
#
loop_
_entity.id
_entity.type
_entity.pdbx_description
1 polymer ?
#
loop_
_entity_poly.entity_id
_entity_poly.type
_entity_poly.pdbx_seq_one_letter_code
_entity_poly.pdbx_strand_id
1 'polypeptide(L)'
;MEPNERMVKAKQQVAQHRREFSCREVDEPQGERVPPGQHLVNNFPVLDLGCKPEIVLAEWALHIDGCVANPLTWDWEAFQRQPQVQITADFHCVTSWSMLDNEWSGVKFQHLLESVRPLPEAKFVLFEAFDEYTTNVTLKVCNDEDVLLATHWNGRPLTKDHGGPVRVIIPKLYGWKGAKWVKKITFSERDQRGFWEVRGYSNTALPWDNDRYG
;
A
#
# COMPACT_ATOMS: atom_id res chain seq x y z
N MET A 1 13.43 46.56 31.96
CA MET A 1 12.93 45.70 30.86
C MET A 1 11.97 44.71 31.48
N GLU A 2 10.69 44.86 31.17
CA GLU A 2 9.59 44.10 31.74
C GLU A 2 9.76 42.59 31.47
N PRO A 3 9.43 41.69 32.44
CA PRO A 3 9.65 40.24 32.32
C PRO A 3 9.02 39.59 31.08
N ASN A 4 8.01 40.24 30.51
CA ASN A 4 7.25 39.75 29.37
C ASN A 4 8.01 39.85 28.03
N GLU A 5 8.92 40.81 27.88
CA GLU A 5 9.64 41.03 26.61
C GLU A 5 10.66 39.92 26.30
N ARG A 6 11.30 39.36 27.34
CA ARG A 6 12.21 38.22 27.20
C ARG A 6 11.49 36.94 26.78
N MET A 7 10.30 36.71 27.34
CA MET A 7 9.45 35.56 26.99
C MET A 7 8.89 35.67 25.56
N VAL A 8 8.55 36.87 25.12
CA VAL A 8 8.11 37.14 23.74
C VAL A 8 9.27 36.95 22.76
N LYS A 9 10.46 37.47 23.06
CA LYS A 9 11.66 37.24 22.23
C LYS A 9 12.05 35.76 22.14
N ALA A 10 11.98 35.02 23.25
CA ALA A 10 12.27 33.58 23.26
C ALA A 10 11.25 32.79 22.41
N LYS A 11 9.96 33.12 22.48
CA LYS A 11 8.92 32.50 21.64
C LYS A 11 9.06 32.87 20.16
N GLN A 12 9.49 34.10 19.86
CA GLN A 12 9.79 34.55 18.49
C GLN A 12 11.03 33.85 17.90
N GLN A 13 12.08 33.65 18.71
CA GLN A 13 13.27 32.89 18.30
C GLN A 13 12.97 31.40 18.09
N VAL A 14 12.17 30.78 18.96
CA VAL A 14 11.69 29.40 18.77
C VAL A 14 10.80 29.30 17.53
N ALA A 15 9.97 30.30 17.24
CA ALA A 15 9.15 30.35 16.02
C ALA A 15 9.99 30.59 14.75
N GLN A 16 11.06 31.38 14.82
CA GLN A 16 12.03 31.56 13.72
C GLN A 16 12.86 30.30 13.49
N HIS A 17 13.38 29.64 14.53
CA HIS A 17 14.06 28.35 14.39
C HIS A 17 13.12 27.23 13.91
N ARG A 18 11.83 27.26 14.29
CA ARG A 18 10.82 26.35 13.70
C ARG A 18 10.58 26.62 12.22
N ARG A 19 10.67 27.88 11.75
CA ARG A 19 10.62 28.21 10.32
C ARG A 19 11.92 27.85 9.58
N GLU A 20 13.05 27.76 10.28
CA GLU A 20 14.32 27.29 9.71
C GLU A 20 14.42 25.75 9.64
N PHE A 21 13.67 25.02 10.48
CA PHE A 21 13.62 23.54 10.51
C PHE A 21 12.30 22.90 10.01
N SER A 22 11.28 23.69 9.71
CA SER A 22 10.06 23.27 9.03
C SER A 22 9.90 24.14 7.80
N CYS A 23 9.81 23.49 6.64
CA CYS A 23 9.93 24.06 5.29
C CYS A 23 11.37 24.23 4.81
N ARG A 24 12.08 23.11 4.59
CA ARG A 24 12.63 22.96 3.24
C ARG A 24 11.45 22.65 2.35
N GLU A 25 10.81 23.69 1.83
CA GLU A 25 10.14 23.57 0.54
C GLU A 25 11.24 23.12 -0.42
N VAL A 26 11.27 21.81 -0.70
CA VAL A 26 11.97 21.28 -1.86
C VAL A 26 11.18 21.78 -3.04
N ASP A 27 11.51 22.99 -3.47
CA ASP A 27 11.06 23.61 -4.72
C ASP A 27 11.87 22.98 -5.87
N GLU A 28 11.95 21.64 -5.87
CA GLU A 28 12.24 20.89 -7.09
C GLU A 28 10.92 20.84 -7.86
N PRO A 29 10.93 20.99 -9.20
CA PRO A 29 9.70 20.86 -9.97
C PRO A 29 9.07 19.53 -9.54
N GLN A 30 7.87 19.57 -8.94
CA GLN A 30 7.15 18.37 -8.52
C GLN A 30 7.08 17.47 -9.74
N GLY A 31 8.01 16.50 -9.77
CA GLY A 31 8.46 15.93 -11.03
C GLY A 31 7.35 15.13 -11.66
N GLU A 32 7.52 14.71 -12.91
CA GLU A 32 6.60 13.84 -13.65
C GLU A 32 6.16 12.57 -12.87
N ARG A 33 6.86 12.24 -11.77
CA ARG A 33 6.61 11.13 -10.84
C ARG A 33 5.68 11.44 -9.66
N VAL A 34 5.34 12.71 -9.39
CA VAL A 34 4.47 13.10 -8.27
C VAL A 34 3.07 13.43 -8.80
N PRO A 35 2.02 12.70 -8.39
CA PRO A 35 0.67 12.95 -8.89
C PRO A 35 0.12 14.32 -8.49
N PRO A 36 -0.88 14.84 -9.23
CA PRO A 36 -1.52 16.10 -8.88
C PRO A 36 -2.09 16.10 -7.45
N GLY A 37 -1.81 17.18 -6.70
CA GLY A 37 -2.32 17.35 -5.33
C GLY A 37 -1.66 16.44 -4.28
N GLN A 38 -0.43 15.99 -4.55
CA GLN A 38 0.40 15.22 -3.64
C GLN A 38 1.61 16.03 -3.16
N HIS A 39 2.05 15.80 -1.93
CA HIS A 39 3.34 16.29 -1.43
C HIS A 39 4.27 15.11 -1.07
N LEU A 40 5.58 15.34 -1.14
CA LEU A 40 6.56 14.31 -0.82
C LEU A 40 6.72 14.13 0.69
N VAL A 41 6.87 12.88 1.11
CA VAL A 41 7.24 12.51 2.49
C VAL A 41 8.52 11.69 2.49
N ASN A 42 9.30 11.83 3.57
CA ASN A 42 10.59 11.15 3.75
C ASN A 42 10.49 9.92 4.68
N ASN A 43 9.30 9.67 5.24
CA ASN A 43 8.96 8.48 5.99
C ASN A 43 7.73 7.83 5.37
N PHE A 44 7.35 6.64 5.84
CA PHE A 44 6.12 5.97 5.41
C PHE A 44 5.04 6.17 6.48
N PRO A 45 4.09 7.13 6.30
CA PRO A 45 3.03 7.35 7.24
C PRO A 45 2.14 6.11 7.41
N VAL A 46 1.77 5.84 8.66
CA VAL A 46 0.82 4.79 9.00
C VAL A 46 -0.60 5.36 8.93
N LEU A 47 -1.40 4.82 8.01
CA LEU A 47 -2.85 5.00 7.95
C LEU A 47 -3.51 3.62 7.96
N ASP A 48 -4.42 3.39 8.89
CA ASP A 48 -5.17 2.13 9.02
C ASP A 48 -6.57 2.41 9.61
N LEU A 49 -7.43 1.38 9.63
CA LEU A 49 -8.79 1.47 10.14
C LEU A 49 -8.87 1.49 11.68
N GLY A 50 -7.72 1.44 12.38
CA GLY A 50 -7.62 1.43 13.84
C GLY A 50 -7.46 0.03 14.45
N CYS A 51 -7.83 -1.04 13.73
CA CYS A 51 -7.59 -2.42 14.17
C CYS A 51 -6.30 -2.96 13.54
N LYS A 52 -5.41 -3.51 14.37
CA LYS A 52 -4.14 -4.12 13.94
C LYS A 52 -4.10 -5.56 14.43
N PRO A 53 -4.31 -6.55 13.56
CA PRO A 53 -4.38 -7.96 13.96
C PRO A 53 -3.03 -8.43 14.50
N GLU A 54 -3.06 -9.21 15.59
CA GLU A 54 -1.91 -10.01 16.00
C GLU A 54 -1.88 -11.27 15.15
N ILE A 55 -0.85 -11.42 14.31
CA ILE A 55 -0.75 -12.53 13.36
C ILE A 55 0.42 -13.41 13.80
N VAL A 56 0.10 -14.60 14.29
CA VAL A 56 1.09 -15.63 14.59
C VAL A 56 1.49 -16.33 13.30
N LEU A 57 2.76 -16.26 12.91
CA LEU A 57 3.24 -16.80 11.63
C LEU A 57 2.96 -18.31 11.46
N ALA A 58 2.91 -19.07 12.56
CA ALA A 58 2.59 -20.50 12.54
C ALA A 58 1.13 -20.79 12.15
N GLU A 59 0.23 -19.82 12.32
CA GLU A 59 -1.19 -19.90 11.98
C GLU A 59 -1.53 -19.12 10.70
N TRP A 60 -0.55 -18.38 10.16
CA TRP A 60 -0.74 -17.60 8.95
C TRP A 60 -0.87 -18.50 7.74
N ALA A 61 -1.89 -18.22 6.93
CA ALA A 61 -2.11 -18.83 5.64
C ALA A 61 -2.67 -17.79 4.66
N LEU A 62 -2.21 -17.85 3.42
CA LEU A 62 -2.78 -17.12 2.29
C LEU A 62 -3.60 -18.08 1.43
N HIS A 63 -4.92 -17.89 1.43
CA HIS A 63 -5.85 -18.68 0.63
C HIS A 63 -6.06 -18.04 -0.74
N ILE A 64 -5.93 -18.80 -1.83
CA ILE A 64 -6.22 -18.33 -3.18
C ILE A 64 -7.24 -19.23 -3.86
N ASP A 65 -8.37 -18.66 -4.28
CA ASP A 65 -9.51 -19.38 -4.85
C ASP A 65 -10.27 -18.58 -5.94
N GLY A 66 -11.46 -19.06 -6.31
CA GLY A 66 -12.34 -18.44 -7.29
C GLY A 66 -12.12 -18.97 -8.72
N CYS A 67 -12.12 -18.09 -9.71
CA CYS A 67 -11.93 -18.37 -11.13
C CYS A 67 -10.47 -18.73 -11.47
N VAL A 68 -9.94 -19.81 -10.87
CA VAL A 68 -8.59 -20.32 -11.08
C VAL A 68 -8.62 -21.82 -11.36
N ALA A 69 -7.69 -22.32 -12.18
CA ALA A 69 -7.57 -23.75 -12.43
C ALA A 69 -6.93 -24.51 -11.25
N ASN A 70 -6.02 -23.86 -10.51
CA ASN A 70 -5.30 -24.43 -9.39
C ASN A 70 -5.50 -23.58 -8.12
N PRO A 71 -6.64 -23.71 -7.42
CA PRO A 71 -6.80 -23.09 -6.10
C PRO A 71 -5.75 -23.66 -5.15
N LEU A 72 -5.17 -22.80 -4.30
CA LEU A 72 -4.10 -23.21 -3.39
C LEU A 72 -4.13 -22.44 -2.08
N THR A 73 -3.38 -22.94 -1.11
CA THR A 73 -3.13 -22.23 0.14
C THR A 73 -1.64 -22.32 0.43
N TRP A 74 -1.03 -21.17 0.70
CA TRP A 74 0.34 -21.10 1.19
C TRP A 74 0.32 -20.81 2.68
N ASP A 75 0.84 -21.73 3.49
CA ASP A 75 1.28 -21.40 4.83
C ASP A 75 2.53 -20.50 4.77
N TRP A 76 2.98 -20.02 5.93
CA TRP A 76 4.11 -19.09 5.99
C TRP A 76 5.39 -19.66 5.38
N GLU A 77 5.69 -20.93 5.61
CA GLU A 77 6.90 -21.56 5.09
C GLU A 77 6.82 -21.74 3.56
N ALA A 78 5.66 -22.15 3.05
CA ALA A 78 5.39 -22.28 1.62
C ALA A 78 5.45 -20.93 0.90
N PHE A 79 4.94 -19.86 1.52
CA PHE A 79 5.03 -18.51 0.98
C PHE A 79 6.49 -18.04 0.90
N GLN A 80 7.27 -18.25 1.97
CA GLN A 80 8.68 -17.85 2.01
C GLN A 80 9.57 -18.64 1.04
N ARG A 81 9.17 -19.87 0.67
CA ARG A 81 9.85 -20.67 -0.37
C ARG A 81 9.56 -20.21 -1.80
N GLN A 82 8.56 -19.37 -2.02
CA GLN A 82 8.30 -18.82 -3.36
C GLN A 82 9.44 -17.89 -3.78
N PRO A 83 9.69 -17.72 -5.10
CA PRO A 83 10.67 -16.77 -5.61
C PRO A 83 10.45 -15.37 -5.04
N GLN A 84 11.43 -14.88 -4.28
CA GLN A 84 11.44 -13.54 -3.73
C GLN A 84 12.17 -12.61 -4.69
N VAL A 85 11.61 -11.42 -4.90
CA VAL A 85 12.25 -10.35 -5.66
C VAL A 85 12.36 -9.09 -4.83
N GLN A 86 13.22 -8.18 -5.26
CA GLN A 86 13.23 -6.80 -4.80
C GLN A 86 12.92 -5.89 -5.99
N ILE A 87 12.06 -4.90 -5.79
CA ILE A 87 11.81 -3.83 -6.77
C ILE A 87 11.89 -2.48 -6.06
N THR A 88 12.19 -1.44 -6.83
CA THR A 88 12.03 -0.06 -6.39
C THR A 88 10.76 0.50 -7.01
N ALA A 89 9.82 0.97 -6.18
CA ALA A 89 8.56 1.53 -6.66
C ALA A 89 8.02 2.65 -5.76
N ASP A 90 7.26 3.55 -6.36
CA ASP A 90 6.66 4.68 -5.66
C ASP A 90 5.36 4.26 -4.94
N PHE A 91 4.97 5.01 -3.92
CA PHE A 91 3.74 4.80 -3.16
C PHE A 91 2.97 6.11 -3.04
N HIS A 92 1.70 6.10 -3.46
CA HIS A 92 0.86 7.30 -3.47
C HIS A 92 -0.35 7.09 -2.55
N CYS A 93 -0.48 7.93 -1.53
CA CYS A 93 -1.60 7.87 -0.60
C CYS A 93 -2.72 8.82 -1.01
N VAL A 94 -3.95 8.37 -0.81
CA VAL A 94 -5.14 9.20 -1.04
C VAL A 94 -5.23 10.41 -0.12
N THR A 95 -4.53 10.39 1.02
CA THR A 95 -4.45 11.53 1.96
C THR A 95 -3.36 12.54 1.56
N SER A 96 -3.13 12.67 0.24
CA SER A 96 -2.32 13.70 -0.40
C SER A 96 -0.81 13.64 -0.16
N TRP A 97 -0.24 12.49 0.21
CA TRP A 97 1.22 12.32 0.24
C TRP A 97 1.74 11.18 -0.64
N SER A 98 2.94 11.36 -1.19
CA SER A 98 3.66 10.38 -2.00
C SER A 98 5.04 10.10 -1.41
N MET A 99 5.46 8.85 -1.43
CA MET A 99 6.79 8.41 -1.05
C MET A 99 7.44 7.76 -2.26
N LEU A 100 8.59 8.29 -2.70
CA LEU A 100 9.30 7.79 -3.88
C LEU A 100 10.37 6.78 -3.49
N ASP A 101 10.80 5.98 -4.46
CA ASP A 101 11.99 5.12 -4.40
C ASP A 101 11.97 4.11 -3.23
N ASN A 102 10.80 3.55 -2.93
CA ASN A 102 10.68 2.52 -1.90
C ASN A 102 11.19 1.18 -2.43
N GLU A 103 12.08 0.53 -1.68
CA GLU A 103 12.50 -0.83 -1.98
C GLU A 103 11.53 -1.83 -1.34
N TRP A 104 10.75 -2.52 -2.16
CA TRP A 104 9.84 -3.57 -1.72
C TRP A 104 10.44 -4.93 -2.02
N SER A 105 10.36 -5.86 -1.07
CA SER A 105 10.69 -7.27 -1.34
C SER A 105 9.54 -8.19 -0.99
N GLY A 106 9.35 -9.22 -1.81
CA GLY A 106 8.26 -10.17 -1.67
C GLY A 106 8.08 -11.05 -2.90
N VAL A 107 6.89 -11.65 -3.02
CA VAL A 107 6.51 -12.51 -4.14
C VAL A 107 5.82 -11.67 -5.21
N LYS A 108 6.29 -11.74 -6.46
CA LYS A 108 5.60 -11.09 -7.60
C LYS A 108 4.20 -11.66 -7.75
N PHE A 109 3.22 -10.79 -7.99
CA PHE A 109 1.86 -11.25 -8.25
C PHE A 109 1.78 -12.09 -9.53
N GLN A 110 2.59 -11.78 -10.55
CA GLN A 110 2.72 -12.61 -11.76
C GLN A 110 3.13 -14.06 -11.46
N HIS A 111 4.02 -14.30 -10.50
CA HIS A 111 4.40 -15.66 -10.08
C HIS A 111 3.20 -16.40 -9.43
N LEU A 112 2.39 -15.68 -8.65
CA LEU A 112 1.13 -16.24 -8.14
C LEU A 112 0.18 -16.61 -9.30
N LEU A 113 0.04 -15.74 -10.32
CA LEU A 113 -0.79 -16.00 -11.49
C LEU A 113 -0.36 -17.27 -12.24
N GLU A 114 0.95 -17.47 -12.42
CA GLU A 114 1.50 -18.68 -13.04
C GLU A 114 1.16 -19.95 -12.25
N SER A 115 1.18 -19.84 -10.92
CA SER A 115 0.87 -20.96 -10.01
C SER A 115 -0.61 -21.34 -10.06
N VAL A 116 -1.51 -20.36 -9.97
CA VAL A 116 -2.96 -20.59 -9.85
C VAL A 116 -3.67 -20.74 -11.19
N ARG A 117 -3.08 -20.19 -12.27
CA ARG A 117 -3.60 -20.21 -13.64
C ARG A 117 -5.05 -19.72 -13.71
N PRO A 118 -5.30 -18.39 -13.65
CA PRO A 118 -6.63 -17.82 -13.76
C PRO A 118 -7.37 -18.31 -15.01
N LEU A 119 -8.66 -18.58 -14.85
CA LEU A 119 -9.53 -19.00 -15.96
C LEU A 119 -9.86 -17.79 -16.86
N PRO A 120 -10.26 -17.99 -18.13
CA PRO A 120 -10.57 -16.89 -19.07
C PRO A 120 -11.64 -15.92 -18.58
N GLU A 121 -12.57 -16.39 -17.76
CA GLU A 121 -13.61 -15.58 -17.12
C GLU A 121 -13.10 -14.71 -15.97
N ALA A 122 -11.91 -14.97 -15.40
CA ALA A 122 -11.36 -14.17 -14.32
C ALA A 122 -11.04 -12.74 -14.82
N LYS A 123 -11.74 -11.75 -14.28
CA LYS A 123 -11.63 -10.33 -14.68
C LYS A 123 -11.16 -9.45 -13.52
N PHE A 124 -11.41 -9.89 -12.30
CA PHE A 124 -11.13 -9.15 -11.07
C PHE A 124 -10.41 -10.03 -10.05
N VAL A 125 -9.69 -9.37 -9.15
CA VAL A 125 -9.00 -9.94 -8.00
C VAL A 125 -9.52 -9.20 -6.76
N LEU A 126 -10.06 -9.96 -5.82
CA LEU A 126 -10.59 -9.46 -4.56
C LEU A 126 -9.62 -9.85 -3.45
N PHE A 127 -9.26 -8.88 -2.61
CA PHE A 127 -8.37 -9.07 -1.48
C PHE A 127 -9.16 -8.97 -0.19
N GLU A 128 -8.90 -9.88 0.75
CA GLU A 128 -9.42 -9.83 2.11
C GLU A 128 -8.24 -9.92 3.09
N ALA A 129 -8.31 -9.09 4.13
CA ALA A 129 -7.28 -8.95 5.16
C ALA A 129 -7.73 -9.50 6.52
N PHE A 130 -6.78 -9.70 7.43
CA PHE A 130 -7.03 -10.13 8.80
C PHE A 130 -7.82 -9.12 9.66
N ASP A 131 -7.87 -7.86 9.28
CA ASP A 131 -8.70 -6.83 9.93
C ASP A 131 -10.09 -6.69 9.27
N GLU A 132 -10.48 -7.65 8.43
CA GLU A 132 -11.71 -7.65 7.63
C GLU A 132 -11.75 -6.55 6.55
N TYR A 133 -10.62 -5.88 6.30
CA TYR A 133 -10.51 -4.97 5.17
C TYR A 133 -10.62 -5.74 3.85
N THR A 134 -11.42 -5.20 2.93
CA THR A 134 -11.57 -5.74 1.57
C THR A 134 -11.28 -4.67 0.54
N THR A 135 -10.70 -5.06 -0.58
CA THR A 135 -10.53 -4.21 -1.76
C THR A 135 -10.52 -5.06 -3.03
N ASN A 136 -10.68 -4.42 -4.17
CA ASN A 136 -10.90 -5.05 -5.46
C ASN A 136 -10.10 -4.34 -6.54
N VAL A 137 -9.51 -5.13 -7.44
CA VAL A 137 -8.65 -4.65 -8.52
C VAL A 137 -8.90 -5.49 -9.77
N THR A 138 -8.76 -4.91 -10.96
CA THR A 138 -8.85 -5.70 -12.19
C THR A 138 -7.67 -6.68 -12.29
N LEU A 139 -7.90 -7.86 -12.85
CA LEU A 139 -6.83 -8.84 -13.10
C LEU A 139 -5.72 -8.24 -13.97
N LYS A 140 -6.07 -7.36 -14.91
CA LYS A 140 -5.11 -6.66 -15.76
C LYS A 140 -4.10 -5.84 -14.95
N VAL A 141 -4.57 -5.09 -13.94
CA VAL A 141 -3.70 -4.30 -13.07
C VAL A 141 -2.86 -5.20 -12.17
N CYS A 142 -3.42 -6.30 -11.64
CA CYS A 142 -2.65 -7.22 -10.83
C CYS A 142 -1.56 -7.98 -11.63
N ASN A 143 -1.71 -8.10 -12.95
CA ASN A 143 -0.72 -8.72 -13.85
C ASN A 143 0.40 -7.76 -14.29
N ASP A 144 0.59 -6.65 -13.59
CA ASP A 144 1.71 -5.73 -13.84
C ASP A 144 3.02 -6.24 -13.23
N GLU A 145 4.15 -5.76 -13.73
CA GLU A 145 5.48 -6.26 -13.36
C GLU A 145 5.96 -5.82 -11.98
N ASP A 146 5.34 -4.77 -11.44
CA ASP A 146 5.66 -4.07 -10.19
C ASP A 146 4.66 -4.37 -9.05
N VAL A 147 3.69 -5.27 -9.28
CA VAL A 147 2.73 -5.70 -8.25
C VAL A 147 3.28 -6.86 -7.43
N LEU A 148 3.21 -6.70 -6.10
CA LEU A 148 3.85 -7.60 -5.14
C LEU A 148 2.94 -7.95 -3.96
N LEU A 149 3.14 -9.18 -3.47
CA LEU A 149 2.85 -9.56 -2.10
C LEU A 149 4.11 -9.32 -1.27
N ALA A 150 4.24 -8.12 -0.72
CA ALA A 150 5.44 -7.63 -0.05
C ALA A 150 5.52 -8.12 1.40
N THR A 151 6.72 -8.55 1.81
CA THR A 151 7.10 -8.90 3.18
C THR A 151 8.11 -7.93 3.77
N HIS A 152 8.84 -7.19 2.94
CA HIS A 152 9.88 -6.27 3.36
C HIS A 152 9.72 -4.89 2.70
N TRP A 153 10.20 -3.88 3.41
CA TRP A 153 10.31 -2.50 2.95
C TRP A 153 11.67 -1.93 3.40
N ASN A 154 12.45 -1.41 2.46
CA ASN A 154 13.79 -0.85 2.67
C ASN A 154 14.71 -1.80 3.45
N GLY A 155 14.79 -3.06 2.99
CA GLY A 155 15.66 -4.10 3.55
C GLY A 155 15.23 -4.65 4.91
N ARG A 156 14.07 -4.25 5.45
CA ARG A 156 13.57 -4.71 6.75
C ARG A 156 12.20 -5.38 6.61
N PRO A 157 11.88 -6.40 7.43
CA PRO A 157 10.52 -6.94 7.48
C PRO A 157 9.50 -5.83 7.74
N LEU A 158 8.34 -5.93 7.10
CA LEU A 158 7.23 -5.03 7.35
C LEU A 158 6.84 -5.09 8.83
N THR A 159 6.75 -3.92 9.46
CA THR A 159 6.19 -3.85 10.80
C THR A 159 4.69 -4.15 10.76
N LYS A 160 4.12 -4.49 11.92
CA LYS A 160 2.67 -4.65 12.08
C LYS A 160 1.91 -3.48 11.47
N ASP A 161 2.29 -2.24 11.81
CA ASP A 161 1.66 -1.01 11.34
C ASP A 161 1.64 -0.83 9.81
N HIS A 162 2.68 -1.35 9.14
CA HIS A 162 2.81 -1.27 7.69
C HIS A 162 2.19 -2.45 6.96
N GLY A 163 1.50 -3.36 7.66
CA GLY A 163 0.78 -4.49 7.08
C GLY A 163 1.54 -5.81 7.12
N GLY A 164 2.60 -5.92 7.92
CA GLY A 164 3.31 -7.19 8.11
C GLY A 164 2.42 -8.27 8.76
N PRO A 165 2.53 -9.54 8.36
CA PRO A 165 3.68 -10.10 7.66
C PRO A 165 3.65 -9.95 6.13
N VAL A 166 2.46 -9.80 5.52
CA VAL A 166 2.31 -9.66 4.07
C VAL A 166 1.31 -8.56 3.75
N ARG A 167 1.69 -7.64 2.86
CA ARG A 167 0.78 -6.66 2.26
C ARG A 167 0.79 -6.74 0.75
N VAL A 168 -0.28 -6.26 0.12
CA VAL A 168 -0.33 -6.02 -1.32
C VAL A 168 0.27 -4.64 -1.62
N ILE A 169 1.14 -4.57 -2.62
CA ILE A 169 1.69 -3.33 -3.20
C ILE A 169 1.29 -3.26 -4.67
N ILE A 170 0.62 -2.16 -5.04
CA ILE A 170 0.18 -1.86 -6.41
C ILE A 170 0.60 -0.42 -6.72
N PRO A 171 1.84 -0.20 -7.18
CA PRO A 171 2.45 1.14 -7.22
C PRO A 171 1.64 2.16 -8.04
N LYS A 172 1.02 1.71 -9.12
CA LYS A 172 0.27 2.55 -10.06
C LYS A 172 -1.11 2.99 -9.55
N LEU A 173 -1.57 2.48 -8.40
CA LEU A 173 -2.84 2.86 -7.78
C LEU A 173 -2.63 3.58 -6.45
N TYR A 174 -3.67 4.29 -6.00
CA TYR A 174 -3.68 4.81 -4.64
C TYR A 174 -3.62 3.70 -3.60
N GLY A 175 -2.91 3.98 -2.50
CA GLY A 175 -2.52 3.00 -1.49
C GLY A 175 -3.66 2.26 -0.78
N TRP A 176 -4.92 2.70 -0.87
CA TRP A 176 -6.04 1.94 -0.31
C TRP A 176 -6.29 0.63 -1.06
N LYS A 177 -5.92 0.53 -2.34
CA LYS A 177 -6.00 -0.71 -3.11
C LYS A 177 -4.95 -1.75 -2.68
N GLY A 178 -3.92 -1.34 -1.94
CA GLY A 178 -2.88 -2.23 -1.39
C GLY A 178 -3.25 -2.73 0.00
N ALA A 179 -4.04 -3.81 0.07
CA ALA A 179 -4.48 -4.42 1.32
C ALA A 179 -3.30 -4.79 2.24
N LYS A 180 -3.35 -4.33 3.50
CA LYS A 180 -2.44 -4.78 4.57
C LYS A 180 -2.90 -6.15 5.08
N TRP A 181 -1.98 -6.95 5.63
CA TRP A 181 -2.33 -8.21 6.31
C TRP A 181 -3.20 -9.15 5.46
N VAL A 182 -2.84 -9.33 4.18
CA VAL A 182 -3.66 -10.12 3.27
C VAL A 182 -3.73 -11.58 3.73
N LYS A 183 -4.95 -12.12 3.78
CA LYS A 183 -5.23 -13.53 4.15
C LYS A 183 -5.90 -14.32 3.03
N LYS A 184 -6.59 -13.63 2.11
CA LYS A 184 -7.29 -14.26 1.00
C LYS A 184 -7.25 -13.44 -0.29
N ILE A 185 -7.11 -14.14 -1.41
CA ILE A 185 -7.16 -13.60 -2.77
C ILE A 185 -8.18 -14.41 -3.57
N THR A 186 -9.25 -13.78 -4.01
CA THR A 186 -10.30 -14.44 -4.81
C THR A 186 -10.28 -13.91 -6.23
N PHE A 187 -10.15 -14.80 -7.22
CA PHE A 187 -10.31 -14.44 -8.63
C PHE A 187 -11.79 -14.50 -9.01
N SER A 188 -12.31 -13.47 -9.68
CA SER A 188 -13.74 -13.35 -9.95
C SER A 188 -14.02 -12.87 -11.37
N GLU A 189 -15.11 -13.34 -11.97
CA GLU A 189 -15.66 -12.82 -13.22
C GLU A 189 -16.25 -11.42 -13.05
N ARG A 190 -16.86 -11.18 -11.89
CA ARG A 190 -17.58 -9.93 -11.59
C ARG A 190 -16.83 -9.11 -10.57
N ASP A 191 -16.91 -7.80 -10.75
CA ASP A 191 -16.38 -6.87 -9.77
C ASP A 191 -17.21 -6.91 -8.48
N GLN A 192 -16.53 -6.70 -7.35
CA GLN A 192 -17.15 -6.56 -6.05
C GLN A 192 -16.44 -5.44 -5.29
N ARG A 193 -17.16 -4.33 -5.05
CA ARG A 193 -16.62 -3.17 -4.32
C ARG A 193 -16.18 -3.58 -2.91
N GLY A 194 -14.98 -3.18 -2.53
CA GLY A 194 -14.44 -3.36 -1.18
C GLY A 194 -14.83 -2.26 -0.21
N PHE A 195 -14.08 -2.16 0.89
CA PHE A 195 -14.39 -1.31 2.04
C PHE A 195 -14.51 0.18 1.66
N TRP A 196 -13.51 0.75 0.97
CA TRP A 196 -13.55 2.17 0.62
C TRP A 196 -14.45 2.42 -0.59
N GLU A 197 -14.51 1.49 -1.52
CA GLU A 197 -15.29 1.62 -2.74
C GLU A 197 -16.79 1.71 -2.44
N VAL A 198 -17.32 0.94 -1.49
CA VAL A 198 -18.73 1.08 -1.05
C VAL A 198 -18.99 2.38 -0.27
N ARG A 199 -17.93 3.11 0.12
CA ARG A 199 -17.99 4.39 0.87
C ARG A 199 -17.68 5.60 -0.02
N GLY A 200 -17.82 5.46 -1.33
CA GLY A 200 -17.68 6.56 -2.29
C GLY A 200 -16.25 6.81 -2.79
N TYR A 201 -15.31 5.91 -2.48
CA TYR A 201 -14.00 5.95 -3.13
C TYR A 201 -14.10 5.33 -4.53
N SER A 202 -13.24 5.82 -5.41
CA SER A 202 -13.20 5.38 -6.79
C SER A 202 -12.78 3.91 -6.90
N ASN A 203 -13.29 3.25 -7.93
CA ASN A 203 -12.96 1.87 -8.20
C ASN A 203 -11.60 1.71 -8.89
N THR A 204 -11.23 2.69 -9.71
CA THR A 204 -9.99 2.69 -10.51
C THR A 204 -8.79 3.20 -9.73
N ALA A 205 -8.99 4.19 -8.84
CA ALA A 205 -7.99 4.65 -7.88
C ALA A 205 -6.69 5.19 -8.52
N LEU A 206 -6.80 5.83 -9.69
CA LEU A 206 -5.65 6.29 -10.47
C LEU A 206 -5.10 7.62 -9.90
N PRO A 207 -3.84 7.66 -9.39
CA PRO A 207 -3.34 8.87 -8.77
C PRO A 207 -3.13 10.03 -9.74
N TRP A 208 -2.74 9.74 -10.99
CA TRP A 208 -2.43 10.73 -12.02
C TRP A 208 -3.69 11.45 -12.52
N ASP A 209 -4.82 10.74 -12.51
CA ASP A 209 -6.14 11.30 -12.84
C ASP A 209 -6.80 11.97 -11.62
N ASN A 210 -6.11 11.98 -10.47
CA ASN A 210 -6.66 12.40 -9.18
C ASN A 210 -8.00 11.71 -8.84
N ASP A 211 -8.11 10.44 -9.23
CA ASP A 211 -9.34 9.65 -9.19
C ASP A 211 -9.55 9.05 -7.79
N ARG A 212 -9.94 9.91 -6.84
CA ARG A 212 -10.11 9.55 -5.42
C ARG A 212 -11.52 9.04 -5.11
N TYR A 213 -12.54 9.60 -5.76
CA TYR A 213 -13.94 9.42 -5.40
C TYR A 213 -14.79 9.07 -6.62
N GLY A 214 -15.90 8.37 -6.41
CA GLY A 214 -16.84 7.95 -7.46
C GLY A 214 -18.23 7.61 -6.95
#